data_AF-A0A9P1NGL1-F1
#
_entry.id   AF-A0A9P1NGL1-F1
#
_cell.length_a   1.000
_cell.length_b   1.000
_cell.length_c   1.000
_cell.angle_alpha   90.00
_cell.angle_beta   90.00
_cell.angle_gamma   90.00
#
_symmetry.space_group_name_H-M   'P 1'
#
loop_
_entity.id
_entity.type
_entity.pdbx_description
1 polymer ?
#
loop_
_entity_poly.entity_id
_entity_poly.type
_entity_poly.pdbx_seq_one_letter_code
_entity_poly.pdbx_strand_id
1 'polypeptide(L)' 'MSTWSGVLTIRDWYEAALRHNYYSLILLIEFLVYEKKTVRLQDSEELLNFYLQEKFRDRMNAYLLAFEQERQYGKPV' A
#
# COMPACT_ATOMS: atom_id res chain seq x y z
N MET A 1 -21.58 19.81 -1.41
CA MET A 1 -20.36 20.54 -0.99
C MET A 1 -19.19 19.58 -1.12
N SER A 2 -18.44 19.68 -2.22
CA SER A 2 -17.22 18.90 -2.40
C SER A 2 -16.09 19.68 -1.74
N THR A 3 -15.65 19.26 -0.56
CA THR A 3 -14.38 19.73 -0.02
C THR A 3 -13.28 19.09 -0.86
N TRP A 4 -12.93 19.74 -1.97
CA TRP A 4 -11.68 19.46 -2.68
C TRP A 4 -10.55 19.93 -1.76
N SER A 5 -10.19 19.10 -0.79
CA SER A 5 -8.85 19.15 -0.23
C SER A 5 -7.94 18.63 -1.33
N GLY A 6 -7.10 19.46 -1.93
CA GLY A 6 -6.11 19.04 -2.94
C GLY A 6 -5.03 18.08 -2.40
N VAL A 7 -5.34 17.34 -1.33
CA VAL A 7 -4.52 16.32 -0.69
C VAL A 7 -5.01 14.98 -1.23
N LEU A 8 -4.16 14.30 -1.99
CA LEU A 8 -4.43 12.93 -2.44
C LEU A 8 -4.45 11.99 -1.24
N THR A 9 -5.40 11.07 -1.24
CA THR A 9 -5.52 10.02 -0.23
C THR A 9 -4.89 8.72 -0.71
N ILE A 10 -4.63 7.80 0.22
CA ILE A 10 -4.20 6.44 -0.12
C ILE A 10 -5.23 5.75 -1.04
N ARG A 11 -6.53 6.06 -0.87
CA ARG A 11 -7.59 5.57 -1.77
C ARG A 11 -7.37 6.02 -3.21
N ASP A 12 -7.08 7.29 -3.43
CA ASP A 12 -6.89 7.83 -4.78
C ASP A 12 -5.72 7.14 -5.49
N TRP A 13 -4.62 6.93 -4.76
CA TRP A 13 -3.48 6.16 -5.24
C TRP A 13 -3.80 4.69 -5.50
N TYR A 14 -4.61 4.06 -4.63
CA TYR A 14 -5.02 2.68 -4.80
C TYR A 14 -5.88 2.49 -6.06
N GLU A 15 -6.86 3.37 -6.27
CA GLU A 15 -7.72 3.35 -7.46
C GLU A 15 -6.93 3.60 -8.75
N ALA A 16 -5.96 4.53 -8.71
CA ALA A 16 -5.04 4.76 -9.82
C ALA A 16 -4.16 3.53 -10.10
N ALA A 17 -3.59 2.93 -9.04
CA ALA A 17 -2.75 1.73 -9.15
C ALA A 17 -3.52 0.56 -9.76
N LEU A 18 -4.78 0.34 -9.34
CA LEU A 18 -5.67 -0.67 -9.91
C LEU A 18 -5.95 -0.39 -11.39
N ARG A 19 -6.28 0.86 -11.76
CA ARG A 19 -6.58 1.25 -13.14
C ARG A 19 -5.40 1.05 -14.08
N HIS A 20 -4.19 1.35 -13.61
CA HIS A 20 -2.96 1.27 -14.40
C HIS A 20 -2.18 -0.03 -14.19
N ASN A 21 -2.71 -0.97 -13.40
CA ASN A 21 -2.09 -2.25 -13.06
C ASN A 21 -0.68 -2.12 -12.44
N TYR A 22 -0.49 -1.13 -11.55
CA TYR A 22 0.74 -0.95 -10.79
C TYR A 22 0.82 -1.94 -9.62
N TYR A 23 1.10 -3.20 -9.97
CA TYR A 23 1.03 -4.33 -9.04
C TYR A 23 1.83 -4.15 -7.75
N SER A 24 3.08 -3.68 -7.81
CA SER A 24 3.90 -3.46 -6.60
C SER A 24 3.26 -2.43 -5.65
N LEU A 25 2.61 -1.40 -6.20
CA LEU A 25 1.93 -0.37 -5.41
C LEU A 25 0.61 -0.91 -4.81
N ILE A 26 -0.13 -1.71 -5.59
CA ILE A 26 -1.32 -2.43 -5.10
C ILE A 26 -0.93 -3.31 -3.91
N LEU A 27 0.12 -4.12 -4.06
CA LEU A 27 0.61 -5.02 -3.02
C LEU A 27 1.03 -4.27 -1.76
N LEU A 28 1.75 -3.15 -1.92
CA LEU A 28 2.13 -2.28 -0.81
C LEU A 28 0.91 -1.72 -0.06
N ILE A 29 -0.06 -1.16 -0.79
CA ILE A 29 -1.24 -0.56 -0.17
C ILE A 29 -2.06 -1.64 0.55
N GLU A 30 -2.27 -2.80 -0.07
CA GLU A 30 -3.01 -3.90 0.54
C GLU A 30 -2.32 -4.43 1.80
N PHE A 31 -0.99 -4.55 1.76
CA PHE A 31 -0.21 -4.94 2.92
C PHE A 31 -0.34 -3.93 4.08
N LEU A 32 -0.22 -2.63 3.81
CA LEU A 32 -0.28 -1.61 4.84
C LEU A 32 -1.69 -1.42 5.43
N VAL A 33 -2.72 -1.46 4.58
CA VAL A 33 -4.11 -1.17 4.97
C VAL A 33 -4.79 -2.39 5.59
N TYR A 34 -4.70 -3.55 4.95
CA TYR A 34 -5.50 -4.71 5.34
C TYR A 34 -4.74 -5.67 6.26
N GLU A 35 -3.49 -5.98 5.94
CA GLU A 35 -2.67 -6.92 6.73
C GLU A 35 -2.12 -6.24 7.99
N LYS A 36 -1.40 -5.13 7.84
CA LYS A 36 -0.76 -4.43 8.96
C LYS A 36 -1.67 -3.45 9.68
N LYS A 37 -2.71 -2.94 9.01
CA LYS A 37 -3.65 -1.94 9.55
C LYS A 37 -2.93 -0.71 10.13
N THR A 38 -1.78 -0.34 9.57
CA THR A 38 -0.96 0.78 10.03
C THR A 38 -1.41 2.11 9.44
N VAL A 39 -2.11 2.06 8.31
CA VAL A 39 -2.71 3.21 7.62
C VAL A 39 -4.12 2.84 7.15
N ARG A 40 -4.93 3.85 6.84
CA ARG A 40 -6.29 3.71 6.32
C ARG A 40 -6.39 4.34 4.95
N LEU A 41 -7.34 3.88 4.13
CA LEU A 41 -7.56 4.42 2.78
C LEU A 41 -7.88 5.93 2.77
N GLN A 42 -8.45 6.47 3.86
CA GLN A 42 -8.76 7.89 3.97
C GLN A 42 -7.57 8.74 4.42
N ASP A 43 -6.47 8.12 4.85
CA ASP A 43 -5.31 8.87 5.28
C ASP A 43 -4.59 9.51 4.06
N SER A 44 -3.81 10.56 4.34
CA SER A 44 -3.04 11.31 3.34
C SER A 44 -1.97 10.43 2.67
N GLU A 45 -1.68 10.72 1.39
CA GLU A 45 -0.58 10.12 0.63
C GLU A 45 0.80 10.26 1.31
N GLU A 46 0.98 11.26 2.18
CA GLU A 46 2.23 11.46 2.91
C GLU A 46 2.64 10.24 3.72
N LEU A 47 1.67 9.51 4.29
CA LEU A 47 1.94 8.27 5.00
C LEU A 47 2.42 7.17 4.05
N LEU A 48 1.89 7.11 2.83
CA LEU A 48 2.35 6.17 1.81
C LEU A 48 3.78 6.50 1.36
N ASN A 49 4.07 7.78 1.15
CA ASN A 49 5.40 8.28 0.78
C ASN A 49 6.46 7.96 1.84
N PHE A 50 6.10 7.95 3.12
CA PHE A 50 6.99 7.53 4.20
C PHE A 50 7.48 6.08 4.02
N TYR A 51 6.60 5.15 3.65
CA TYR A 51 6.96 3.73 3.46
C TYR A 51 7.73 3.49 2.15
N LEU A 52 7.65 4.40 1.19
CA LEU A 52 8.40 4.37 -0.07
C LEU A 52 9.82 4.95 0.03
N GLN A 53 10.22 5.46 1.20
CA GLN A 53 11.58 5.99 1.40
C GLN A 53 12.64 4.91 1.14
N GLU A 54 13.72 5.29 0.44
CA GLU A 54 14.78 4.38 0.01
C GLU A 54 15.39 3.55 1.15
N LYS A 55 15.54 4.14 2.34
CA LYS A 55 16.05 3.47 3.54
C LYS A 55 15.21 2.26 3.99
N PHE A 56 13.94 2.18 3.57
CA PHE A 56 13.04 1.07 3.88
C PHE A 56 12.91 0.06 2.75
N ARG A 57 13.47 0.34 1.56
CA ARG A 57 13.29 -0.45 0.34
C ARG A 57 13.53 -1.94 0.57
N ASP A 58 14.69 -2.31 1.12
CA ASP A 58 15.06 -3.73 1.26
C ASP A 58 14.13 -4.46 2.24
N ARG A 59 13.83 -3.85 3.38
CA ARG A 59 12.92 -4.44 4.37
C ARG A 59 11.49 -4.52 3.83
N MET A 60 11.02 -3.47 3.17
CA MET A 60 9.67 -3.43 2.61
C MET A 60 9.52 -4.49 1.52
N ASN A 61 10.50 -4.62 0.62
CA ASN A 61 10.50 -5.68 -0.39
C ASN A 61 10.45 -7.07 0.23
N ALA A 62 11.22 -7.33 1.30
CA ALA A 62 11.16 -8.60 2.01
C ALA A 62 9.78 -8.87 2.63
N TYR A 63 9.15 -7.87 3.23
CA TYR A 63 7.80 -8.00 3.80
C TYR A 63 6.74 -8.22 2.72
N LEU A 64 6.80 -7.49 1.62
CA LEU A 64 5.85 -7.62 0.52
C LEU A 64 5.99 -8.98 -0.16
N LEU A 65 7.21 -9.47 -0.34
CA LEU A 65 7.46 -10.81 -0.89
C LEU A 65 6.87 -11.90 0.01
N ALA A 66 7.08 -11.81 1.32
CA ALA A 66 6.49 -12.76 2.27
C ALA A 66 4.96 -12.70 2.25
N PHE A 67 4.38 -11.50 2.24
CA PHE A 67 2.94 -11.30 2.14
C PHE A 67 2.33 -11.87 0.85
N GLU A 68 2.99 -11.64 -0.28
CA GLU A 68 2.59 -12.20 -1.57
C GLU A 68 2.62 -13.73 -1.56
N GLN A 69 3.68 -14.33 -1.02
CA GLN A 69 3.80 -15.78 -0.87
C GLN A 69 2.68 -16.35 0.01
N GLU A 70 2.38 -15.72 1.15
CA GLU A 70 1.28 -16.15 2.03
C GLU A 70 -0.08 -16.08 1.33
N ARG A 71 -0.32 -15.05 0.49
CA ARG A 71 -1.56 -14.94 -0.29
C ARG A 71 -1.67 -16.00 -1.37
N GLN A 72 -0.57 -16.35 -2.02
CA GLN A 72 -0.56 -17.30 -3.14
C GLN A 72 -0.64 -18.75 -2.66
N TYR A 73 0.04 -19.10 -1.57
CA TYR A 73 0.22 -20.48 -1.13
C TYR A 73 -0.46 -20.80 0.21
N GLY A 74 -1.04 -19.80 0.89
CA GLY A 74 -1.56 -19.92 2.25
C GLY A 74 -0.44 -19.79 3.30
N LYS A 75 -0.83 -19.62 4.57
CA LYS A 75 0.13 -19.59 5.68
C LYS A 75 0.71 -21.01 5.87
N PRO A 76 2.04 -21.17 5.96
CA PRO A 76 2.60 -22.46 6.37
C PRO A 76 2.07 -22.81 7.76
N VAL A 77 1.49 -24.01 7.87
CA VAL A 77 0.93 -24.57 9.12
C VAL A 77 2.05 -24.99 10.07
#